data_AF-A0A959VII0-F1
#
_entry.id   AF-A0A959VII0-F1
#
_cell.length_a   1.000
_cell.length_b   1.000
_cell.length_c   1.000
_cell.angle_alpha   90.00
_cell.angle_beta   90.00
_cell.angle_gamma   90.00
#
_symmetry.space_group_name_H-M   'P 1'
#
loop_
_entity.id
_entity.type
_entity.pdbx_description
1 polymer ?
#
loop_
_entity_poly.entity_id
_entity_poly.type
_entity_poly.pdbx_seq_one_letter_code
_entity_poly.pdbx_strand_id
1 'polypeptide(L)'
;MNLLLSRSQSGYKLFKLLPLRFGRGVIFNLHAEVEFTPEERDLLRKYHLEDARINDGKFWPPLRESIAPALIATIISMIPIVLVLGLVSSILGIGLPIYWLLFLVFLGWLFAHFWDNYDNLRIIDLMNGGRTFRCDGVVSLIRREYDMERACIFIRQVLESARHWHDREAIAVPALSREDARKVILTASPI
;
A
#
# COMPACT_ATOMS: atom_id res chain seq x y z
N MET A 1 -21.82 2.57 10.94
CA MET A 1 -20.49 3.11 10.64
C MET A 1 -20.54 4.53 10.06
N ASN A 2 -19.74 5.46 10.59
CA ASN A 2 -19.51 6.80 10.04
C ASN A 2 -18.01 7.03 9.76
N LEU A 3 -17.68 7.69 8.66
CA LEU A 3 -16.30 8.11 8.34
C LEU A 3 -16.13 9.58 8.73
N LEU A 4 -15.18 9.85 9.62
CA LEU A 4 -14.78 11.19 10.04
C LEU A 4 -13.51 11.58 9.31
N LEU A 5 -13.55 12.67 8.56
CA LEU A 5 -12.40 13.23 7.85
C LEU A 5 -12.14 14.64 8.38
N SER A 6 -10.95 14.87 8.92
CA SER A 6 -10.48 16.22 9.23
C SER A 6 -9.27 16.59 8.38
N ARG A 7 -9.29 17.82 7.88
CA ARG A 7 -8.30 18.35 6.94
C ARG A 7 -7.52 19.43 7.67
N SER A 8 -6.20 19.33 7.68
CA SER A 8 -5.33 20.37 8.23
C SER A 8 -4.21 20.71 7.25
N GLN A 9 -3.68 21.92 7.36
CA GLN A 9 -2.57 22.38 6.53
C GLN A 9 -1.33 22.52 7.41
N SER A 10 -0.25 21.83 7.06
CA SER A 10 1.02 21.89 7.79
C SER A 10 2.01 22.76 7.04
N GLY A 11 1.75 24.07 7.05
CA GLY A 11 2.68 25.11 6.56
C GLY A 11 3.19 24.94 5.12
N TYR A 12 4.11 25.83 4.77
CA TYR A 12 4.86 25.76 3.52
C TYR A 12 6.17 24.99 3.77
N LYS A 13 6.41 23.91 3.04
CA LYS A 13 7.75 23.29 2.99
C LYS A 13 8.19 23.19 1.55
N LEU A 14 9.48 23.43 1.33
CA LEU A 14 10.11 23.32 0.01
C LEU A 14 10.04 21.85 -0.43
N PHE A 15 9.20 21.55 -1.41
CA PHE A 15 9.11 20.20 -1.96
C PHE A 15 10.35 19.92 -2.82
N LYS A 16 10.97 18.75 -2.66
CA LYS A 16 12.17 18.34 -3.40
C LYS A 16 11.83 17.10 -4.22
N LEU A 17 11.55 17.29 -5.51
CA LEU A 17 11.51 16.23 -6.51
C LEU A 17 12.40 16.66 -7.68
N LEU A 18 13.39 15.83 -8.00
CA LEU A 18 14.26 15.97 -9.16
C LEU A 18 13.50 15.56 -10.45
N PRO A 19 13.70 16.22 -11.61
CA PRO A 19 14.47 17.44 -11.86
C PRO A 19 13.54 18.61 -12.26
N LEU A 20 13.64 19.74 -11.55
CA LEU A 20 13.12 21.06 -11.93
C LEU A 20 11.60 21.30 -11.87
N ARG A 21 11.08 21.53 -10.65
CA ARG A 21 10.07 22.58 -10.40
C ARG A 21 10.30 23.22 -9.02
N PHE A 22 10.79 24.46 -9.00
CA PHE A 22 10.74 25.32 -7.82
C PHE A 22 9.30 25.79 -7.61
N GLY A 23 8.55 25.05 -6.80
CA GLY A 23 7.19 25.41 -6.40
C GLY A 23 7.08 25.51 -4.88
N ARG A 24 6.49 26.60 -4.37
CA ARG A 24 5.97 26.65 -2.99
C ARG A 24 4.70 25.80 -2.98
N GLY A 25 4.70 24.70 -2.22
CA GLY A 25 3.54 23.82 -2.06
C GLY A 25 3.05 23.82 -0.61
N VAL A 26 1.73 23.86 -0.43
CA VAL A 26 1.09 23.62 0.87
C VAL A 26 1.04 22.12 1.09
N ILE A 27 1.52 21.65 2.24
CA ILE A 27 1.34 20.26 2.64
C ILE A 27 -0.01 20.15 3.35
N PHE A 28 -0.82 19.22 2.90
CA PHE A 28 -2.10 18.88 3.51
C PHE A 28 -1.92 17.63 4.37
N ASN A 29 -2.61 17.59 5.50
CA ASN A 29 -2.73 16.40 6.32
C ASN A 29 -4.21 16.04 6.38
N LEU A 30 -4.52 14.80 6.01
CA LEU A 30 -5.86 14.22 6.12
C LEU A 30 -5.86 13.25 7.30
N HIS A 31 -6.65 13.56 8.32
CA HIS A 31 -6.89 12.63 9.41
C HIS A 31 -8.21 11.90 9.14
N ALA A 32 -8.16 10.58 9.07
CA ALA A 32 -9.32 9.74 8.85
C ALA A 32 -9.55 8.82 10.05
N GLU A 33 -10.77 8.84 10.57
CA GLU A 33 -11.22 8.00 11.67
C GLU A 33 -12.57 7.37 11.31
N VAL A 34 -12.78 6.12 11.71
CA VAL A 34 -14.03 5.40 11.43
C VAL A 34 -14.73 5.06 12.73
N GLU A 35 -15.92 5.62 12.91
CA GLU A 35 -16.79 5.31 14.04
C GLU A 35 -17.67 4.11 13.69
N PHE A 36 -17.36 2.98 14.32
CA PHE A 36 -18.18 1.77 14.27
C PHE A 36 -19.24 1.78 15.36
N THR A 37 -20.44 1.30 15.03
CA THR A 37 -21.48 1.01 16.03
C THR A 37 -21.03 -0.12 16.95
N PRO A 38 -21.60 -0.28 18.17
CA PRO A 38 -21.22 -1.36 19.08
C PRO A 38 -21.34 -2.74 18.43
N GLU A 39 -22.42 -2.99 17.69
CA GLU A 39 -22.67 -4.24 16.97
C GLU A 39 -21.61 -4.52 15.89
N GLU A 40 -21.22 -3.50 15.11
CA GLU A 40 -20.16 -3.62 14.11
C GLU A 40 -18.80 -3.94 14.76
N ARG A 41 -18.49 -3.33 15.92
CA ARG A 41 -17.25 -3.62 16.66
C ARG A 41 -17.21 -5.06 17.17
N ASP A 42 -18.34 -5.59 17.63
CA ASP A 42 -18.41 -6.97 18.09
C ASP A 42 -18.21 -7.95 16.93
N LEU A 43 -18.76 -7.66 15.75
CA LEU A 43 -18.49 -8.44 14.53
C LEU A 43 -17.02 -8.38 14.11
N LEU A 44 -16.40 -7.19 14.15
CA LEU A 44 -14.98 -7.03 13.84
C LEU A 44 -14.09 -7.89 14.76
N ARG A 45 -14.37 -7.90 16.06
CA ARG A 45 -13.63 -8.72 17.03
C ARG A 45 -13.91 -10.21 16.85
N LYS A 46 -15.18 -10.58 16.67
CA LYS A 46 -15.61 -11.98 16.52
C LYS A 46 -14.88 -12.67 15.37
N TYR A 47 -14.65 -11.96 14.27
CA TYR A 47 -13.99 -12.50 13.08
C TYR A 47 -12.54 -12.01 12.90
N HIS A 48 -11.94 -11.36 13.90
CA HIS A 48 -10.59 -10.80 13.85
C HIS A 48 -10.33 -9.89 12.63
N LEU A 49 -11.36 -9.18 12.17
CA LEU A 49 -11.27 -8.25 11.05
C LEU A 49 -10.55 -6.95 11.42
N GLU A 50 -10.36 -6.67 12.70
CA GLU A 50 -9.60 -5.51 13.18
C GLU A 50 -8.16 -5.46 12.63
N ASP A 51 -7.51 -6.62 12.47
CA ASP A 51 -6.17 -6.73 11.90
C ASP A 51 -6.15 -6.84 10.37
N ALA A 52 -7.33 -6.83 9.72
CA ALA A 52 -7.41 -6.93 8.28
C ALA A 52 -6.77 -5.70 7.61
N ARG A 53 -5.97 -5.95 6.58
CA ARG A 53 -5.34 -4.90 5.77
C ARG A 53 -6.31 -4.42 4.71
N ILE A 54 -6.55 -3.12 4.69
CA ILE A 54 -7.27 -2.44 3.61
C ILE A 54 -6.23 -2.21 2.50
N ASN A 55 -6.05 -3.19 1.63
CA ASN A 55 -5.18 -3.07 0.47
C ASN A 55 -5.99 -3.25 -0.80
N ASP A 56 -5.87 -2.31 -1.73
CA ASP A 56 -6.59 -2.27 -3.01
C ASP A 56 -6.08 -3.35 -4.02
N GLY A 57 -5.33 -4.35 -3.54
CA GLY A 57 -4.73 -5.44 -4.35
C GLY A 57 -3.65 -4.98 -5.34
N LYS A 58 -3.45 -3.67 -5.51
CA LYS A 58 -2.48 -3.08 -6.43
C LYS A 58 -1.10 -2.99 -5.79
N PHE A 59 -0.46 -4.14 -5.60
CA PHE A 59 0.93 -4.24 -5.16
C PHE A 59 1.92 -3.61 -6.16
N TRP A 60 1.59 -3.60 -7.45
CA TRP A 60 2.52 -3.32 -8.54
C TRP A 60 2.68 -1.85 -9.01
N PRO A 61 1.63 -1.02 -9.13
CA PRO A 61 1.79 0.33 -9.70
C PRO A 61 2.65 1.29 -8.86
N PRO A 62 2.55 1.39 -7.52
CA PRO A 62 3.37 2.34 -6.76
C PRO A 62 4.85 1.95 -6.73
N LEU A 63 5.15 0.65 -6.86
CA LEU A 63 6.52 0.14 -6.98
C LEU A 63 7.17 0.63 -8.27
N ARG A 64 6.49 0.54 -9.42
CA ARG A 64 7.05 1.01 -10.70
C ARG A 64 7.22 2.53 -10.73
N GLU A 65 6.25 3.27 -10.20
CA GLU A 65 6.27 4.74 -10.20
C GLU A 65 7.30 5.32 -9.22
N SER A 66 7.61 4.60 -8.12
CA SER A 66 8.59 5.05 -7.13
C SER A 66 10.00 4.47 -7.36
N ILE A 67 10.11 3.21 -7.78
CA ILE A 67 11.41 2.57 -8.02
C ILE A 67 12.04 3.08 -9.31
N ALA A 68 11.29 3.27 -10.41
CA ALA A 68 11.90 3.70 -11.66
C ALA A 68 12.70 5.02 -11.55
N PRO A 69 12.14 6.12 -10.99
CA PRO A 69 12.91 7.35 -10.82
C PRO A 69 14.03 7.22 -9.79
N ALA A 70 13.82 6.44 -8.71
CA ALA A 70 14.86 6.19 -7.71
C ALA A 70 16.04 5.41 -8.30
N LEU A 71 15.76 4.38 -9.11
CA LEU A 71 16.77 3.54 -9.78
C LEU A 71 17.52 4.34 -10.85
N ILE A 72 16.83 5.19 -11.62
CA ILE A 72 17.46 6.10 -12.58
C ILE A 72 18.36 7.12 -11.86
N ALA A 73 17.87 7.73 -10.79
CA ALA A 73 18.68 8.65 -9.98
C ALA A 73 19.90 7.92 -9.36
N THR A 74 19.74 6.65 -8.98
CA THR A 74 20.83 5.80 -8.46
C THR A 74 21.87 5.54 -9.53
N ILE A 75 21.45 5.15 -10.74
CA ILE A 75 22.36 4.90 -11.87
C ILE A 75 23.12 6.18 -12.22
N ILE A 76 22.42 7.32 -12.33
CA ILE A 76 23.02 8.60 -12.67
C ILE A 76 24.01 9.08 -11.59
N SER A 77 23.68 8.91 -10.31
CA SER A 77 24.56 9.30 -9.19
C SER A 77 25.71 8.32 -8.96
N MET A 78 25.54 7.04 -9.32
CA MET A 78 26.59 6.01 -9.23
C MET A 78 27.67 6.20 -10.29
N ILE A 79 27.34 6.65 -11.51
CA ILE A 79 28.32 6.82 -12.60
C ILE A 79 29.54 7.66 -12.19
N PRO A 80 29.40 8.90 -11.65
CA PRO A 80 30.55 9.69 -11.24
C PRO A 80 31.28 9.11 -10.03
N ILE A 81 30.57 8.46 -9.09
CA ILE A 81 31.17 7.82 -7.91
C ILE A 81 32.05 6.65 -8.34
N VAL A 82 31.58 5.78 -9.24
CA VAL A 82 32.33 4.64 -9.78
C VAL A 82 33.52 5.11 -10.62
N LEU A 83 33.38 6.19 -11.39
CA LEU A 83 34.49 6.76 -12.16
C LEU A 83 35.61 7.29 -11.23
N VAL A 84 35.25 8.05 -10.19
CA VAL A 84 36.21 8.64 -9.25
C VAL A 84 36.82 7.57 -8.34
N LEU A 85 36.03 6.66 -7.76
CA LEU A 85 36.55 5.55 -6.95
C LEU A 85 37.34 4.55 -7.79
N GLY A 86 36.96 4.29 -9.05
CA GLY A 86 37.74 3.47 -9.97
C GLY A 86 39.15 4.04 -10.17
N LEU A 87 39.25 5.35 -10.41
CA LEU A 87 40.51 6.09 -10.53
C LEU A 87 41.35 6.11 -9.24
N VAL A 88 40.72 6.13 -8.06
CA VAL A 88 41.42 6.13 -6.76
C VAL A 88 41.79 4.71 -6.30
N SER A 89 40.96 3.72 -6.62
CA SER A 89 41.13 2.32 -6.20
C SER A 89 42.31 1.61 -6.88
N SER A 90 42.63 2.00 -8.11
CA SER A 90 43.82 1.55 -8.84
C SER A 90 45.14 2.00 -8.17
N ILE A 91 45.09 3.00 -7.29
CA ILE A 91 46.26 3.57 -6.61
C ILE A 91 46.44 2.98 -5.20
N LEU A 92 45.35 2.68 -4.47
CA LEU A 92 45.42 2.32 -3.04
C LEU A 92 44.80 0.96 -2.67
N GLY A 93 44.09 0.27 -3.56
CA GLY A 93 43.49 -1.05 -3.28
C GLY A 93 42.30 -1.06 -2.30
N ILE A 94 41.87 0.11 -1.80
CA ILE A 94 40.84 0.26 -0.75
C ILE A 94 39.44 0.60 -1.32
N GLY A 95 39.31 0.73 -2.65
CA GLY A 95 38.07 1.22 -3.25
C GLY A 95 36.90 0.23 -3.20
N LEU A 96 37.18 -1.08 -3.26
CA LEU A 96 36.13 -2.11 -3.28
C LEU A 96 35.35 -2.20 -1.96
N PRO A 97 36.00 -2.24 -0.78
CA PRO A 97 35.29 -2.25 0.51
C PRO A 97 34.43 -1.01 0.76
N ILE A 98 34.94 0.18 0.39
CA ILE A 98 34.23 1.45 0.56
C ILE A 98 32.99 1.50 -0.35
N TYR A 99 33.10 0.97 -1.58
CA TYR A 99 31.97 0.85 -2.50
C TYR A 99 30.85 -0.03 -1.92
N TRP A 100 31.19 -1.21 -1.39
CA TRP A 100 30.20 -2.10 -0.77
C TRP A 100 29.52 -1.46 0.45
N LEU A 101 30.27 -0.72 1.27
CA LEU A 101 29.70 0.00 2.40
C LEU A 101 28.68 1.06 1.96
N LEU A 102 29.04 1.89 0.97
CA LEU A 102 28.13 2.92 0.44
C LEU A 102 26.88 2.32 -0.22
N PHE A 103 27.05 1.20 -0.94
CA PHE A 103 25.93 0.47 -1.53
C PHE A 103 24.97 -0.07 -0.47
N LEU A 104 25.48 -0.65 0.63
CA LEU A 104 24.65 -1.14 1.73
C LEU A 104 23.92 -0.02 2.46
N VAL A 105 24.58 1.12 2.71
CA VAL A 105 23.93 2.31 3.30
C VAL A 105 22.82 2.81 2.41
N PHE A 106 23.05 2.86 1.10
CA PHE A 106 22.03 3.26 0.13
C PHE A 106 20.85 2.28 0.09
N LEU A 107 21.12 0.97 0.05
CA LEU A 107 20.07 -0.04 0.03
C LEU A 107 19.23 0.00 1.31
N GLY A 108 19.87 0.21 2.47
CA GLY A 108 19.19 0.41 3.75
C GLY A 108 18.30 1.66 3.74
N TRP A 109 18.79 2.77 3.18
CA TRP A 109 17.99 3.98 3.03
C TRP A 109 16.78 3.78 2.10
N LEU A 110 16.97 3.11 0.95
CA LEU A 110 15.90 2.81 0.01
C LEU A 110 14.83 1.91 0.64
N PHE A 111 15.25 0.88 1.39
CA PHE A 111 14.35 -0.03 2.07
C PHE A 111 13.54 0.69 3.16
N ALA A 112 14.18 1.51 3.99
CA ALA A 112 13.49 2.32 5.00
C ALA A 112 12.49 3.29 4.37
N HIS A 113 12.87 3.98 3.30
CA HIS A 113 11.98 4.89 2.60
C HIS A 113 10.79 4.17 1.95
N PHE A 114 11.01 2.98 1.40
CA PHE A 114 9.92 2.17 0.84
C PHE A 114 8.98 1.68 1.93
N TRP A 115 9.51 1.23 3.06
CA TRP A 115 8.71 0.77 4.20
C TRP A 115 7.82 1.88 4.77
N ASP A 116 8.36 3.10 4.91
CA ASP A 116 7.62 4.26 5.40
C ASP A 116 6.50 4.70 4.44
N ASN A 117 6.72 4.58 3.12
CA ASN A 117 5.73 4.94 2.10
C ASN A 117 4.73 3.80 1.81
N TYR A 118 5.02 2.58 2.26
CA TYR A 118 4.12 1.47 2.09
C TYR A 118 2.97 1.59 3.09
N ASP A 119 1.88 2.21 2.62
CA ASP A 119 0.64 2.39 3.36
C ASP A 119 -0.03 1.01 3.63
N ASN A 120 0.48 0.28 4.62
CA ASN A 120 -0.25 -0.79 5.27
C ASN A 120 -1.30 -0.14 6.17
N LEU A 121 -2.49 0.14 5.63
CA LEU A 121 -3.62 0.59 6.43
C LEU A 121 -4.34 -0.63 7.00
N ARG A 122 -4.39 -0.75 8.33
CA ARG A 122 -5.24 -1.75 8.99
C ARG A 122 -6.53 -1.11 9.47
N ILE A 123 -7.58 -1.91 9.64
CA ILE A 123 -8.86 -1.42 10.15
C ILE A 123 -8.69 -0.87 11.58
N ILE A 124 -7.89 -1.54 12.41
CA ILE A 124 -7.57 -1.08 13.78
C ILE A 124 -6.93 0.32 13.84
N ASP A 125 -6.13 0.69 12.82
CA ASP A 125 -5.51 2.01 12.73
C ASP A 125 -6.56 3.12 12.54
N LEU A 126 -7.71 2.79 11.94
CA LEU A 126 -8.83 3.71 11.75
C LEU A 126 -9.78 3.76 12.96
N MET A 127 -9.76 2.71 13.80
CA MET A 127 -10.61 2.59 14.99
C MET A 127 -10.04 3.28 16.23
N ASN A 128 -8.71 3.27 16.41
CA ASN A 128 -8.05 3.74 17.62
C ASN A 128 -7.68 5.22 17.54
N GLY A 129 -8.66 6.08 17.26
CA GLY A 129 -8.46 7.53 17.14
C GLY A 129 -7.92 7.98 15.78
N GLY A 130 -8.11 7.14 14.75
CA GLY A 130 -7.80 7.46 13.36
C GLY A 130 -6.32 7.49 12.97
N ARG A 131 -6.08 7.70 11.68
CA ARG A 131 -4.74 7.83 11.10
C ARG A 131 -4.61 9.12 10.30
N THR A 132 -3.48 9.79 10.48
CA THR A 132 -3.14 10.99 9.71
C THR A 132 -2.27 10.65 8.52
N PHE A 133 -2.74 10.99 7.33
CA PHE A 133 -2.04 10.86 6.06
C PHE A 133 -1.48 12.21 5.62
N ARG A 134 -0.22 12.21 5.19
CA ARG A 134 0.39 13.37 4.56
C ARG A 134 0.07 13.39 3.07
N CYS A 135 -0.35 14.54 2.55
CA CYS A 135 -0.72 14.75 1.17
C CYS A 135 0.03 15.95 0.59
N ASP A 136 0.77 15.71 -0.49
CA ASP A 136 1.67 16.71 -1.08
C ASP A 136 0.99 17.72 -2.02
N GLY A 137 -0.34 17.65 -2.15
CA GLY A 137 -1.12 18.58 -2.96
C GLY A 137 -2.63 18.34 -2.84
N VAL A 138 -3.41 19.23 -3.46
CA VAL A 138 -4.88 19.15 -3.41
C VAL A 138 -5.40 17.90 -4.12
N VAL A 139 -4.80 17.51 -5.24
CA VAL A 139 -5.22 16.30 -5.98
C VAL A 139 -4.95 15.04 -5.16
N SER A 140 -3.82 14.96 -4.46
CA SER A 140 -3.52 13.81 -3.60
C SER A 140 -4.41 13.77 -2.37
N LEU A 141 -4.78 14.93 -1.81
CA LEU A 141 -5.78 15.04 -0.75
C LEU A 141 -7.14 14.47 -1.19
N ILE A 142 -7.71 14.98 -2.28
CA ILE A 142 -9.02 14.54 -2.81
C ILE A 142 -8.99 13.05 -3.15
N ARG A 143 -7.92 12.58 -3.79
CA ARG A 143 -7.76 11.16 -4.10
C ARG A 143 -7.77 10.31 -2.83
N ARG A 144 -7.05 10.74 -1.79
CA ARG A 144 -7.00 10.00 -0.53
C ARG A 144 -8.35 9.99 0.19
N GLU A 145 -9.10 11.09 0.15
CA GLU A 145 -10.47 11.14 0.69
C GLU A 145 -11.38 10.12 -0.01
N TYR A 146 -11.33 10.09 -1.34
CA TYR A 146 -12.08 9.13 -2.15
C TYR A 146 -11.68 7.68 -1.87
N ASP A 147 -10.39 7.41 -1.70
CA ASP A 147 -9.88 6.08 -1.36
C ASP A 147 -10.38 5.63 0.03
N MET A 148 -10.45 6.55 1.02
CA MET A 148 -10.98 6.24 2.36
C MET A 148 -12.49 6.01 2.35
N GLU A 149 -13.24 6.81 1.60
CA GLU A 149 -14.68 6.60 1.41
C GLU A 149 -14.97 5.22 0.81
N ARG A 150 -14.24 4.87 -0.26
CA ARG A 150 -14.34 3.57 -0.91
C ARG A 150 -13.97 2.42 0.03
N ALA A 151 -12.89 2.56 0.79
CA ALA A 151 -12.49 1.58 1.79
C ALA A 151 -13.59 1.34 2.83
N CYS A 152 -14.22 2.41 3.33
CA CYS A 152 -15.36 2.33 4.23
C CYS A 152 -16.53 1.57 3.60
N ILE A 153 -16.91 1.87 2.35
CA ILE A 153 -17.97 1.14 1.65
C ILE A 153 -17.67 -0.36 1.62
N PHE A 154 -16.44 -0.76 1.32
CA PHE A 154 -16.04 -2.16 1.34
C PHE A 154 -16.09 -2.78 2.74
N ILE A 155 -15.59 -2.09 3.76
CA ILE A 155 -15.67 -2.58 5.15
C ILE A 155 -17.13 -2.80 5.54
N ARG A 156 -18.02 -1.86 5.21
CA ARG A 156 -19.45 -2.01 5.49
C ARG A 156 -20.04 -3.22 4.78
N GLN A 157 -19.72 -3.42 3.51
CA GLN A 157 -20.18 -4.58 2.76
C GLN A 157 -19.68 -5.91 3.36
N VAL A 158 -18.42 -5.94 3.80
CA VAL A 158 -17.84 -7.10 4.49
C VAL A 158 -18.53 -7.34 5.82
N LEU A 159 -18.83 -6.30 6.60
CA LEU A 159 -19.54 -6.43 7.87
C LEU A 159 -20.99 -6.92 7.69
N GLU A 160 -21.70 -6.41 6.70
CA GLU A 160 -23.05 -6.88 6.36
C GLU A 160 -23.03 -8.34 5.90
N SER A 161 -21.99 -8.75 5.15
CA SER A 161 -21.79 -10.15 4.78
C SER A 161 -21.47 -11.01 6.00
N ALA A 162 -20.59 -10.50 6.89
CA ALA A 162 -20.14 -11.20 8.10
C ALA A 162 -21.26 -11.44 9.11
N ARG A 163 -22.28 -10.58 9.11
CA ARG A 163 -23.52 -10.78 9.87
C ARG A 163 -24.23 -12.08 9.50
N HIS A 164 -24.11 -12.52 8.24
CA HIS A 164 -24.78 -13.69 7.69
C HIS A 164 -23.85 -14.89 7.44
N TRP A 165 -22.55 -14.81 7.78
CA TRP A 165 -21.58 -15.89 7.50
C TRP A 165 -21.87 -17.25 8.16
N HIS A 166 -22.75 -17.29 9.16
CA HIS A 166 -23.17 -18.55 9.79
C HIS A 166 -24.55 -19.03 9.34
N ASP A 167 -25.21 -18.29 8.45
CA ASP A 167 -26.43 -18.75 7.79
C ASP A 167 -26.03 -19.75 6.70
N ARG A 168 -26.74 -20.88 6.64
CA ARG A 168 -26.49 -21.90 5.62
C ARG A 168 -27.20 -21.49 4.34
N GLU A 169 -26.44 -21.06 3.33
CA GLU A 169 -26.97 -20.90 1.98
C GLU A 169 -27.17 -22.27 1.33
N ALA A 170 -28.44 -22.62 1.03
CA ALA A 170 -28.77 -23.80 0.24
C ALA A 170 -28.61 -23.47 -1.24
N ILE A 171 -27.43 -23.74 -1.79
CA ILE A 171 -27.22 -23.66 -3.24
C ILE A 171 -27.83 -24.92 -3.87
N ALA A 172 -28.93 -24.75 -4.60
CA ALA A 172 -29.53 -25.84 -5.37
C ALA A 172 -28.55 -26.27 -6.46
N VAL A 173 -27.89 -27.41 -6.27
CA VAL A 173 -27.04 -28.02 -7.29
C VAL A 173 -27.98 -28.71 -8.30
N PRO A 174 -28.14 -28.18 -9.53
CA PRO A 174 -28.97 -28.83 -10.52
C PRO A 174 -28.36 -30.19 -10.87
N ALA A 175 -29.20 -31.22 -11.01
CA ALA A 175 -28.74 -32.51 -11.48
C ALA A 175 -28.15 -32.35 -12.89
N LEU A 176 -26.92 -32.80 -13.11
CA LEU A 176 -26.33 -32.80 -14.45
C LEU A 176 -27.13 -33.73 -15.37
N SER A 177 -27.24 -33.33 -16.63
CA SER A 177 -27.75 -34.22 -17.68
C SER A 177 -26.86 -35.48 -17.75
N ARG A 178 -27.44 -36.61 -18.16
CA ARG A 178 -26.72 -37.89 -18.23
C ARG A 178 -25.47 -37.82 -19.13
N GLU A 179 -25.50 -36.99 -20.15
CA GLU A 179 -24.39 -36.80 -21.10
C GLU A 179 -23.25 -35.98 -20.49
N ASP A 180 -23.58 -34.90 -19.77
CA ASP A 180 -22.58 -34.04 -19.13
C ASP A 180 -21.95 -34.71 -17.92
N ALA A 181 -22.74 -35.48 -17.14
CA ALA A 181 -22.23 -36.30 -16.06
C ALA A 181 -21.19 -37.33 -16.57
N ARG A 182 -21.45 -37.97 -17.71
CA ARG A 182 -20.53 -38.92 -18.33
C ARG A 182 -19.21 -38.27 -18.75
N LYS A 183 -19.26 -37.06 -19.32
CA LYS A 183 -18.06 -36.30 -19.71
C LYS A 183 -17.23 -35.92 -18.48
N VAL A 184 -17.86 -35.43 -17.41
CA VAL A 184 -17.16 -35.05 -16.16
C VAL A 184 -16.48 -36.26 -15.53
N ILE A 185 -17.16 -37.41 -15.45
CA ILE A 185 -16.59 -38.65 -14.91
C ILE A 185 -15.38 -39.13 -15.73
N LEU A 186 -15.49 -39.10 -17.07
CA LEU A 186 -14.39 -39.48 -17.96
C LEU A 186 -13.20 -38.53 -17.88
N THR A 187 -13.42 -37.25 -17.52
CA THR A 187 -12.35 -36.24 -17.39
C THR A 187 -11.71 -36.28 -16.00
N ALA A 188 -12.47 -36.65 -14.96
CA ALA A 188 -12.02 -36.68 -13.57
C ALA A 188 -11.38 -38.01 -13.16
N SER A 189 -11.50 -39.07 -13.97
CA SER A 189 -10.81 -40.34 -13.72
C SER A 189 -9.45 -40.33 -14.43
N PRO A 190 -8.32 -40.13 -13.72
CA PRO A 190 -7.02 -40.28 -14.33
C PRO A 190 -6.83 -41.78 -14.62
N ILE A 191 -6.65 -42.11 -15.89
CA ILE A 191 -6.09 -43.41 -16.32
C ILE A 191 -4.57 -43.33 -16.19
#